data_AF-A0A834FMF3-F1
#
_entry.id   AF-A0A834FMF3-F1
#
_cell.length_a   1.000
_cell.length_b   1.000
_cell.length_c   1.000
_cell.angle_alpha   90.00
_cell.angle_beta   90.00
_cell.angle_gamma   90.00
#
_symmetry.space_group_name_H-M   'P 1'
#
loop_
_entity.id
_entity.type
_entity.pdbx_description
1 polymer ?
#
loop_
_entity_poly.entity_id
_entity_poly.type
_entity_poly.pdbx_seq_one_letter_code
_entity_poly.pdbx_strand_id
1 'polypeptide(L)'
;MQKMKGRTCHQTPRRPSDSRQKSHRVSMTNRRDVQSGSERSPEAFLQHLRKEVKEKTETLRRLKMVKMYRSKNDLTQLQTLIDKWRCCSQNALYELQSDVTVDGRRANLSELIDLFGLDDHFLHFDRSEEDFTT
;
A
#
# COMPACT_ATOMS: atom_id res chain seq x y z
N MET A 1 7.76 22.27 19.30
CA MET A 1 9.19 21.94 19.12
C MET A 1 9.37 21.31 17.75
N GLN A 2 9.82 22.07 16.75
CA GLN A 2 11.23 22.19 16.33
C GLN A 2 11.86 20.89 15.80
N LYS A 3 11.96 20.86 14.46
CA LYS A 3 13.06 20.40 13.57
C LYS A 3 13.98 19.27 14.07
N MET A 4 14.30 18.33 13.19
CA MET A 4 15.65 18.31 12.60
C MET A 4 15.73 17.48 11.31
N LYS A 5 16.09 18.19 10.23
CA LYS A 5 16.67 17.65 9.00
C LYS A 5 18.15 17.33 9.23
N GLY A 6 18.66 16.27 8.61
CA GLY A 6 20.10 16.08 8.41
C GLY A 6 20.45 14.61 8.20
N ARG A 7 21.38 14.21 7.34
CA ARG A 7 22.24 14.89 6.37
C ARG A 7 22.63 13.84 5.32
N THR A 8 22.54 14.20 4.05
CA THR A 8 23.16 13.47 2.95
C THR A 8 24.68 13.56 3.07
N CYS A 9 25.38 12.41 3.11
CA CYS A 9 26.84 12.37 3.06
C CYS A 9 27.26 12.05 1.62
N HIS A 10 27.65 13.09 0.88
CA HIS A 10 28.40 12.95 -0.36
C HIS A 10 29.88 12.82 0.00
N GLN A 11 30.50 11.68 -0.33
CA GLN A 11 31.95 11.53 -0.31
C GLN A 11 32.45 11.42 -1.74
N THR A 12 33.12 12.47 -2.20
CA THR A 12 33.95 12.51 -3.41
C THR A 12 35.44 12.38 -3.03
N PRO A 13 36.30 11.96 -3.98
CA PRO A 13 37.47 11.12 -3.71
C PRO A 13 38.74 11.92 -3.44
N ARG A 14 39.63 11.36 -2.60
CA ARG A 14 41.00 11.84 -2.41
C ARG A 14 42.02 10.94 -3.10
N ARG A 15 42.84 11.53 -3.97
CA ARG A 15 44.19 11.10 -4.41
C ARG A 15 44.92 12.36 -4.90
N PRO A 16 46.27 12.36 -5.06
CA PRO A 16 47.29 11.42 -4.63
C PRO A 16 48.44 12.12 -3.86
N SER A 17 49.37 11.34 -3.30
CA SER A 17 50.71 11.84 -2.94
C SER A 17 51.74 10.93 -3.58
N ASP A 18 52.47 11.52 -4.51
CA ASP A 18 53.56 11.00 -5.30
C ASP A 18 54.87 11.14 -4.51
N SER A 19 55.70 10.09 -4.48
CA SER A 19 57.15 10.25 -4.66
C SER A 19 57.94 8.94 -4.63
N ARG A 20 58.73 8.80 -5.70
CA ARG A 20 60.12 8.33 -5.80
C ARG A 20 60.43 6.91 -6.32
N GLN A 21 61.02 6.96 -7.51
CA GLN A 21 61.64 5.94 -8.37
C GLN A 21 62.93 5.31 -7.82
N LYS A 22 63.17 4.06 -8.25
CA LYS A 22 64.35 3.48 -8.98
C LYS A 22 64.37 1.96 -8.68
N SER A 23 64.77 1.00 -9.53
CA SER A 23 65.60 0.97 -10.73
C SER A 23 65.30 -0.34 -11.52
N HIS A 24 65.74 -0.37 -12.77
CA HIS A 24 65.49 -1.37 -13.82
C HIS A 24 66.00 -2.80 -13.56
N ARG A 25 65.25 -3.79 -14.09
CA ARG A 25 65.83 -4.96 -14.78
C ARG A 25 64.94 -5.36 -15.95
N VAL A 26 65.53 -5.44 -17.13
CA VAL A 26 64.89 -5.79 -18.41
C VAL A 26 64.65 -7.29 -18.48
N SER A 27 63.47 -7.71 -18.94
CA SER A 27 63.28 -8.99 -19.64
C SER A 27 62.11 -8.83 -20.60
N MET A 28 62.44 -8.79 -21.90
CA MET A 28 61.50 -9.05 -22.97
C MET A 28 60.99 -10.49 -22.81
N THR A 29 59.68 -10.69 -22.93
CA THR A 29 59.11 -11.81 -23.68
C THR A 29 57.61 -11.59 -23.89
N ASN A 30 57.25 -11.51 -25.16
CA ASN A 30 55.95 -11.73 -25.80
C ASN A 30 54.73 -10.87 -25.43
N ARG A 31 54.54 -9.85 -26.28
CA ARG A 31 53.23 -9.53 -26.85
C ARG A 31 52.58 -10.80 -27.41
N ARG A 32 51.43 -11.16 -26.85
CA ARG A 32 50.33 -11.77 -27.62
C ARG A 32 49.11 -10.90 -27.37
N ASP A 33 48.98 -9.87 -28.18
CA ASP A 33 47.68 -9.35 -28.57
C ASP A 33 47.05 -10.40 -29.49
N VAL A 34 46.05 -11.14 -28.99
CA VAL A 34 45.03 -11.77 -29.82
C VAL A 34 43.70 -11.62 -29.08
N GLN A 35 42.83 -10.82 -29.69
CA GLN A 35 41.37 -10.72 -29.54
C GLN A 35 40.76 -11.44 -28.31
N SER A 36 40.23 -10.73 -27.32
CA SER A 36 38.93 -10.05 -27.39
C SER A 36 37.96 -10.69 -28.38
N GLY A 37 37.44 -11.85 -28.00
CA GLY A 37 36.18 -12.40 -28.47
C GLY A 37 35.42 -12.84 -27.24
N SER A 38 34.64 -11.94 -26.64
CA SER A 38 33.61 -12.34 -25.69
C SER A 38 32.55 -13.12 -26.47
N GLU A 39 32.83 -14.39 -26.73
CA GLU A 39 31.79 -15.37 -27.04
C GLU A 39 30.98 -15.49 -25.75
N ARG A 40 30.00 -14.59 -25.59
CA ARG A 40 28.86 -14.88 -24.73
C ARG A 40 28.26 -16.16 -25.30
N SER A 41 28.59 -17.29 -24.69
CA SER A 41 28.04 -18.59 -25.05
C SER A 41 26.52 -18.42 -25.22
N PRO A 42 25.93 -18.90 -26.33
CA PRO A 42 24.48 -18.87 -26.55
C PRO A 42 23.71 -19.39 -25.33
N GLU A 43 24.31 -20.32 -24.58
CA GLU A 43 23.77 -20.86 -23.34
C GLU A 43 23.65 -19.83 -22.21
N ALA A 44 24.65 -18.96 -22.02
CA ALA A 44 24.60 -17.89 -21.03
C ALA A 44 23.53 -16.83 -21.39
N PHE A 45 23.35 -16.56 -22.68
CA PHE A 45 22.28 -15.69 -23.16
C PHE A 45 20.89 -16.31 -22.96
N LEU A 46 20.72 -17.60 -23.26
CA LEU A 46 19.48 -18.33 -22.99
C LEU A 46 19.15 -18.38 -21.49
N GLN A 47 20.15 -18.59 -20.62
CA GLN A 47 19.97 -18.55 -19.17
C GLN A 47 19.55 -17.15 -18.69
N HIS A 48 20.18 -16.10 -19.23
CA HIS A 48 19.80 -14.71 -18.95
C HIS A 48 18.34 -14.44 -19.35
N LEU A 49 17.95 -14.82 -20.57
CA LEU A 49 16.56 -14.68 -21.04
C LEU A 49 15.56 -15.44 -20.18
N ARG A 50 15.88 -16.69 -19.78
CA ARG A 50 15.02 -17.48 -18.88
C ARG A 50 14.85 -16.80 -17.52
N LYS A 51 15.92 -16.24 -16.97
CA LYS A 51 15.88 -15.46 -15.72
C LYS A 51 15.01 -14.23 -15.88
N GLU A 52 15.17 -13.48 -16.96
CA GLU A 52 14.39 -12.28 -17.24
C GLU A 52 12.90 -12.59 -17.40
N VAL A 53 12.56 -13.68 -18.11
CA VAL A 53 11.17 -14.16 -18.23
C VAL A 53 10.61 -14.53 -16.87
N LYS A 54 11.38 -15.23 -16.03
CA LYS A 54 10.95 -15.60 -14.67
C LYS A 54 10.68 -14.37 -13.79
N GLU A 55 11.56 -13.37 -13.85
CA GLU A 55 11.41 -12.12 -13.08
C GLU A 55 10.20 -11.29 -13.56
N LYS A 56 10.02 -11.17 -14.88
CA LYS A 56 8.87 -10.47 -15.47
C LYS A 56 7.56 -11.18 -15.17
N THR A 57 7.52 -12.51 -15.23
CA THR A 57 6.32 -13.30 -14.91
C THR A 57 5.93 -13.19 -13.43
N GLU A 58 6.90 -13.23 -12.52
CA GLU A 58 6.63 -13.02 -11.09
C GLU A 58 6.16 -11.58 -10.81
N THR A 59 6.76 -10.58 -11.45
CA THR A 59 6.31 -9.19 -11.36
C THR A 59 4.87 -9.05 -11.85
N LEU A 60 4.55 -9.64 -13.00
CA LEU A 60 3.20 -9.64 -13.54
C LEU A 60 2.20 -10.33 -12.59
N ARG A 61 2.58 -11.45 -11.97
CA ARG A 61 1.75 -12.14 -10.98
C ARG A 61 1.43 -11.24 -9.79
N ARG A 62 2.44 -10.53 -9.24
CA ARG A 62 2.25 -9.58 -8.14
C ARG A 62 1.34 -8.42 -8.53
N LEU A 63 1.54 -7.86 -9.72
CA LEU A 63 0.69 -6.76 -10.22
C LEU A 63 -0.77 -7.21 -10.44
N LYS A 64 -0.98 -8.43 -10.96
CA LYS A 64 -2.32 -9.02 -11.07
C LYS A 64 -2.99 -9.16 -9.72
N MET A 65 -2.26 -9.59 -8.68
CA MET A 65 -2.80 -9.65 -7.32
C MET A 65 -3.21 -8.27 -6.82
N VAL A 66 -2.35 -7.25 -6.96
CA VAL A 66 -2.69 -5.88 -6.56
C VAL A 66 -3.92 -5.36 -7.30
N LYS A 67 -3.99 -5.60 -8.62
CA LYS A 67 -5.17 -5.22 -9.43
C LYS A 67 -6.43 -5.92 -8.93
N MET A 68 -6.36 -7.22 -8.66
CA MET A 68 -7.48 -8.01 -8.13
C MET A 68 -7.93 -7.51 -6.76
N TYR A 69 -7.00 -7.17 -5.86
CA TYR A 69 -7.33 -6.61 -4.56
C TYR A 69 -8.00 -5.24 -4.70
N ARG A 70 -7.51 -4.38 -5.58
CA ARG A 70 -8.14 -3.09 -5.86
C ARG A 70 -9.54 -3.23 -6.46
N SER A 71 -9.75 -4.22 -7.33
CA SER A 71 -11.08 -4.45 -7.92
C SER A 71 -12.06 -5.11 -6.95
N LYS A 72 -11.59 -6.00 -6.07
CA LYS A 72 -12.43 -6.67 -5.07
C LYS A 72 -12.76 -5.76 -3.88
N ASN A 73 -11.86 -4.84 -3.53
CA ASN A 73 -12.06 -3.87 -2.45
C ASN A 73 -12.47 -2.51 -3.03
N ASP A 74 -13.58 -2.48 -3.76
CA ASP A 74 -14.19 -1.20 -4.12
C ASP A 74 -14.82 -0.60 -2.85
N LEU A 75 -14.04 0.23 -2.17
CA LEU A 75 -14.47 0.91 -0.94
C LEU A 75 -15.71 1.77 -1.20
N THR A 76 -15.94 2.24 -2.43
CA THR A 76 -17.12 3.02 -2.79
C THR A 76 -18.38 2.17 -2.77
N GLN A 77 -18.32 0.96 -3.33
CA GLN A 77 -19.43 0.02 -3.28
C GLN A 77 -19.72 -0.45 -1.86
N LEU A 78 -18.67 -0.72 -1.07
CA LEU A 78 -18.84 -1.07 0.34
C LEU A 78 -19.49 0.08 1.12
N GLN A 79 -19.03 1.32 0.91
CA GLN A 79 -19.63 2.50 1.53
C GLN A 79 -21.09 2.67 1.11
N THR A 80 -21.40 2.50 -0.19
CA THR A 80 -22.77 2.55 -0.70
C THR A 80 -23.68 1.52 -0.03
N LEU A 81 -23.18 0.30 0.22
CA LEU A 81 -23.92 -0.73 0.93
C LEU A 81 -24.11 -0.38 2.40
N ILE A 82 -23.07 0.13 3.06
CA ILE A 82 -23.15 0.63 4.45
C ILE A 82 -24.23 1.71 4.55
N ASP A 83 -24.21 2.70 3.65
CA ASP A 83 -25.17 3.80 3.66
C ASP A 83 -26.59 3.31 3.41
N LYS A 84 -26.79 2.35 2.48
CA LYS A 84 -28.11 1.73 2.26
C LYS A 84 -28.64 1.02 3.49
N TRP A 85 -27.82 0.17 4.12
CA TRP A 85 -28.23 -0.54 5.32
C TRP A 85 -28.45 0.41 6.49
N ARG A 86 -27.65 1.49 6.59
CA ARG A 86 -27.87 2.57 7.55
C ARG A 86 -29.23 3.22 7.34
N CYS A 87 -29.53 3.71 6.14
CA CYS A 87 -30.81 4.34 5.82
C CYS A 87 -32.00 3.40 6.07
N CYS A 88 -31.90 2.13 5.69
CA CYS A 88 -32.95 1.15 5.97
C CYS A 88 -33.17 0.96 7.48
N SER A 89 -32.08 0.91 8.27
CA SER A 89 -32.17 0.76 9.72
C SER A 89 -32.75 2.01 10.39
N GLN A 90 -32.32 3.19 9.96
CA GLN A 90 -32.84 4.49 10.44
C GLN A 90 -34.35 4.61 10.15
N ASN A 91 -34.78 4.29 8.93
CA ASN A 91 -36.20 4.31 8.56
C ASN A 91 -37.01 3.32 9.38
N ALA A 92 -36.51 2.09 9.55
CA ALA A 92 -37.17 1.08 10.38
C ALA A 92 -37.29 1.53 11.85
N LEU A 93 -36.30 2.27 12.37
CA LEU A 93 -36.37 2.85 13.72
C LEU A 93 -37.46 3.93 13.82
N TYR A 94 -37.63 4.81 12.82
CA TYR A 94 -38.72 5.78 12.82
C TYR A 94 -40.10 5.13 12.68
N GLU A 95 -40.24 4.12 11.82
CA GLU A 95 -41.48 3.34 11.70
C GLU A 95 -41.80 2.65 13.02
N LEU A 96 -40.81 2.04 13.65
CA LEU A 96 -41.01 1.39 14.94
C LEU A 96 -41.31 2.39 16.06
N GLN A 97 -40.75 3.60 16.01
CA GLN A 97 -41.07 4.69 16.93
C GLN A 97 -42.55 5.14 16.82
N SER A 98 -43.17 5.04 15.63
CA SER A 98 -44.60 5.35 15.50
C SER A 98 -45.50 4.30 16.12
N ASP A 99 -45.04 3.05 16.11
CA ASP A 99 -45.87 1.89 16.46
C ASP A 99 -45.62 1.38 17.89
N VAL A 100 -44.42 1.62 18.44
CA VAL A 100 -44.02 1.16 19.77
C VAL A 100 -44.28 2.23 20.82
N THR A 101 -45.00 1.81 21.86
CA THR A 101 -45.14 2.58 23.10
C THR A 101 -44.30 1.93 24.20
N VAL A 102 -43.45 2.71 24.84
CA VAL A 102 -42.67 2.33 26.02
C VAL A 102 -43.25 3.09 27.20
N ASP A 103 -43.62 2.39 28.28
CA ASP A 103 -44.23 2.98 29.48
C ASP A 103 -45.47 3.86 29.21
N GLY A 104 -46.26 3.52 28.20
CA GLY A 104 -47.50 4.23 27.84
C GLY A 104 -47.31 5.55 27.07
N ARG A 105 -46.07 5.91 26.72
CA ARG A 105 -45.70 7.02 25.82
C ARG A 105 -45.07 6.47 24.55
N ARG A 106 -45.02 7.28 23.48
CA ARG A 106 -44.20 6.94 22.31
C ARG A 106 -42.74 6.78 22.75
N ALA A 107 -42.10 5.71 22.32
CA ALA A 107 -40.69 5.47 22.61
C ALA A 107 -39.84 6.60 22.02
N ASN A 108 -38.86 7.10 22.77
CA ASN A 108 -37.86 8.01 22.20
C ASN A 108 -36.85 7.21 21.35
N LEU A 109 -36.26 7.84 20.34
CA LEU A 109 -35.34 7.14 19.43
C LEU A 109 -34.12 6.59 20.18
N SER A 110 -33.62 7.34 21.16
CA SER A 110 -32.55 6.93 22.08
C SER A 110 -32.90 5.66 22.86
N GLU A 111 -34.13 5.57 23.39
CA GLU A 111 -34.59 4.39 24.14
C GLU A 111 -34.69 3.16 23.24
N LEU A 112 -35.12 3.35 22.00
CA LEU A 112 -35.23 2.29 21.02
C LEU A 112 -33.84 1.76 20.61
N ILE A 113 -32.89 2.67 20.37
CA ILE A 113 -31.49 2.35 20.08
C ILE A 113 -30.86 1.57 21.23
N ASP A 114 -31.07 2.03 22.47
CA ASP A 114 -30.55 1.36 23.67
C ASP A 114 -31.21 -0.03 23.87
N LEU A 115 -32.52 -0.17 23.59
CA LEU A 115 -33.24 -1.44 23.68
C LEU A 115 -32.72 -2.49 22.68
N PHE A 116 -32.36 -2.08 21.47
CA PHE A 116 -31.78 -2.97 20.46
C PHE A 116 -30.25 -3.11 20.57
N GLY A 117 -29.61 -2.37 21.48
CA GLY A 117 -28.16 -2.37 21.66
C GLY A 117 -27.41 -1.87 20.42
N LEU A 118 -27.98 -0.90 19.72
CA LEU A 118 -27.38 -0.32 18.51
C LEU A 118 -26.35 0.75 18.89
N ASP A 119 -25.28 0.84 18.11
CA ASP A 119 -24.23 1.83 18.32
C ASP A 119 -24.59 3.14 17.59
N ASP A 120 -24.62 4.24 18.35
CA ASP A 120 -24.87 5.59 17.84
C ASP A 120 -23.91 5.95 16.69
N HIS A 121 -22.65 5.53 16.76
CA HIS A 121 -21.65 5.84 15.74
C HIS A 121 -21.94 5.13 14.41
N PHE A 122 -22.51 3.92 14.41
CA PHE A 122 -22.85 3.25 13.16
C PHE A 122 -24.10 3.84 12.50
N LEU A 123 -25.03 4.31 13.33
CA LEU A 123 -26.27 4.95 12.88
C LEU A 123 -26.14 6.45 12.61
N HIS A 124 -25.00 7.06 12.92
CA HIS A 124 -24.84 8.53 12.90
C HIS A 124 -25.91 9.23 13.76
N PHE A 125 -26.26 8.65 14.90
CA PHE A 125 -27.31 9.19 15.77
C PHE A 125 -26.75 10.23 16.74
N ASP A 126 -27.39 11.39 16.81
CA ASP A 126 -27.09 12.43 17.79
C ASP A 126 -28.11 12.38 18.93
N ARG A 127 -27.67 11.95 20.12
CA ARG A 127 -28.53 11.88 21.32
C ARG A 127 -29.01 13.25 21.81
N SER A 128 -28.31 14.33 21.44
CA SER A 128 -28.69 15.69 21.87
C SER A 128 -29.81 16.27 21.02
N GLU A 129 -29.82 15.97 19.72
CA GLU A 129 -30.85 16.40 18.77
C GLU A 129 -31.99 15.36 18.60
N GLU A 130 -31.82 14.15 19.16
CA GLU A 130 -32.68 12.97 18.93
C GLU A 130 -32.91 12.67 17.43
N ASP A 131 -31.89 12.89 16.60
CA ASP A 131 -31.98 12.74 15.15
C ASP A 131 -30.74 12.09 14.51
N PHE A 132 -30.88 11.59 13.29
CA PHE A 132 -29.76 11.02 12.53
C PHE A 132 -29.05 12.12 11.72
N THR A 133 -27.73 12.19 11.89
CA THR A 133 -26.84 13.09 11.16
C THR A 133 -26.48 12.52 9.79
N THR A 134 -26.26 13.40 8.81
CA THR A 134 -25.96 13.03 7.41
C THR A 134 -24.52 12.54 7.27
#